data_AF-A0A1H8VMH0-F1
#
_entry.id   AF-A0A1H8VMH0-F1
#
_cell.length_a   1.000
_cell.length_b   1.000
_cell.length_c   1.000
_cell.angle_alpha   90.00
_cell.angle_beta   90.00
_cell.angle_gamma   90.00
#
_symmetry.space_group_name_H-M   'P 1'
#
loop_
_entity.id
_entity.type
_entity.pdbx_description
1 polymer ?
#
loop_
_entity_poly.entity_id
_entity_poly.type
_entity_poly.pdbx_seq_one_letter_code
_entity_poly.pdbx_strand_id
1 'polypeptide(L)'
;MTDVIRDGARKLIEQAIEAELATLMAASAKDKLDDGRARLVRHGHLPEREVMTGVGSVPVKVPRVRDRKPGEDKITLQILRSK
;
A
#
# COMPACT_ATOMS: atom_id res chain seq x y z
N MET A 1 -21.17 -9.47 -17.53
CA MET A 1 -21.66 -8.17 -16.98
C MET A 1 -21.05 -7.86 -15.62
N THR A 2 -20.86 -8.87 -14.75
CA THR A 2 -20.15 -8.75 -13.47
C THR A 2 -18.67 -8.36 -13.60
N ASP A 3 -18.01 -8.69 -14.72
CA ASP A 3 -16.58 -8.43 -14.89
C ASP A 3 -16.24 -6.95 -15.01
N VAL A 4 -17.13 -6.14 -15.61
CA VAL A 4 -16.97 -4.68 -15.68
C VAL A 4 -17.03 -4.07 -14.28
N ILE A 5 -17.94 -4.54 -13.44
CA ILE A 5 -18.07 -4.10 -12.05
C ILE A 5 -16.83 -4.53 -11.25
N ARG A 6 -16.33 -5.75 -11.47
CA ARG A 6 -15.13 -6.25 -10.81
C ARG A 6 -13.88 -5.48 -11.21
N ASP A 7 -13.71 -5.15 -12.49
CA ASP A 7 -12.59 -4.33 -12.98
C ASP A 7 -12.67 -2.88 -12.45
N GLY A 8 -13.87 -2.32 -12.39
CA GLY A 8 -14.11 -1.02 -11.75
C GLY A 8 -13.74 -1.03 -10.27
N ALA A 9 -14.16 -2.06 -9.52
CA ALA A 9 -13.79 -2.23 -8.12
C ALA A 9 -12.28 -2.37 -7.95
N ARG A 10 -11.60 -3.15 -8.81
CA ARG A 10 -10.13 -3.28 -8.80
C ARG A 10 -9.45 -1.92 -8.94
N LYS A 11 -9.84 -1.14 -9.95
CA LYS A 11 -9.28 0.19 -10.21
C LYS A 11 -9.49 1.15 -9.04
N LEU A 12 -10.66 1.14 -8.42
CA LEU A 12 -10.94 1.98 -7.26
C LEU A 12 -10.06 1.59 -6.05
N ILE A 13 -9.86 0.30 -5.83
CA ILE A 13 -8.97 -0.18 -4.76
C ILE A 13 -7.52 0.21 -5.05
N GLU A 14 -7.04 0.02 -6.27
CA GLU A 14 -5.69 0.43 -6.70
C GLU A 14 -5.48 1.94 -6.48
N GLN A 15 -6.46 2.77 -6.88
CA GLN A 15 -6.41 4.21 -6.66
C GLN A 15 -6.37 4.59 -5.19
N ALA A 16 -7.18 3.93 -4.35
CA ALA A 16 -7.17 4.17 -2.91
C ALA A 16 -5.81 3.82 -2.29
N ILE A 17 -5.20 2.70 -2.72
CA ILE A 17 -3.86 2.28 -2.27
C ILE A 17 -2.78 3.30 -2.66
N GLU A 18 -2.77 3.77 -3.91
CA GLU A 18 -1.79 4.77 -4.34
C GLU A 18 -2.00 6.13 -3.63
N ALA A 19 -3.25 6.52 -3.36
CA ALA A 19 -3.54 7.73 -2.58
C ALA A 19 -3.05 7.63 -1.13
N GLU A 20 -3.25 6.48 -0.48
CA GLU A 20 -2.73 6.23 0.87
C GLU A 20 -1.21 6.23 0.88
N LEU A 21 -0.58 5.56 -0.10
CA LEU A 21 0.88 5.55 -0.25
C LEU A 21 1.43 6.97 -0.39
N ALA A 22 0.85 7.78 -1.25
CA ALA A 22 1.27 9.17 -1.45
C ALA A 22 1.18 9.97 -0.15
N THR A 23 0.07 9.80 0.59
CA THR A 23 -0.15 10.46 1.89
C THR A 23 0.90 10.02 2.91
N LEU A 24 1.20 8.72 2.98
CA LEU A 24 2.19 8.16 3.89
C LEU A 24 3.61 8.68 3.57
N MET A 25 3.99 8.66 2.30
CA MET A 25 5.31 9.14 1.89
C MET A 25 5.48 10.64 2.13
N ALA A 26 4.42 11.43 1.93
CA ALA A 26 4.42 12.86 2.23
C ALA A 26 4.56 13.11 3.74
N ALA A 27 3.83 12.37 4.58
CA ALA A 27 3.90 12.48 6.03
C ALA A 27 5.30 12.18 6.58
N SER A 28 5.98 11.17 6.02
CA SER A 28 7.34 10.78 6.40
C SER A 28 8.46 11.44 5.59
N ALA A 29 8.17 12.45 4.78
CA ALA A 29 9.19 13.08 3.92
C ALA A 29 10.32 13.75 4.71
N LYS A 30 10.02 14.20 5.94
CA LYS A 30 11.01 14.80 6.86
C LYS A 30 11.73 13.77 7.72
N ASP A 31 11.25 12.52 7.76
CA ASP A 31 11.87 11.45 8.52
C ASP A 31 13.08 10.90 7.75
N LYS A 32 14.27 11.22 8.27
CA LYS A 32 15.54 10.73 7.74
C LYS A 32 16.24 9.88 8.80
N LEU A 33 17.05 8.92 8.34
CA LEU A 33 18.02 8.23 9.19
C LEU A 33 19.16 9.18 9.55
N ASP A 34 19.99 8.77 10.51
CA ASP A 34 21.16 9.52 10.97
C ASP A 34 22.17 9.81 9.85
N ASP A 35 22.16 8.99 8.80
CA ASP A 35 22.97 9.14 7.59
C ASP A 35 22.34 10.05 6.51
N GLY A 36 21.21 10.70 6.83
CA GLY A 36 20.50 11.62 5.94
C GLY A 36 19.63 10.95 4.87
N ARG A 37 19.58 9.61 4.80
CA ARG A 37 18.72 8.90 3.84
C ARG A 37 17.27 8.91 4.31
N ALA A 38 16.33 8.95 3.36
CA ALA A 38 14.90 8.83 3.68
C ALA A 38 14.61 7.53 4.46
N ARG A 39 13.80 7.63 5.51
CA ARG A 39 13.38 6.50 6.34
C ARG A 39 12.52 5.51 5.55
N LEU A 40 11.54 6.03 4.82
CA LEU A 40 10.63 5.23 4.01
C LEU A 40 11.02 5.28 2.53
N VAL A 41 11.00 4.12 1.88
CA VAL A 41 11.21 4.01 0.44
C VAL A 41 10.22 3.04 -0.20
N ARG A 42 9.76 3.37 -1.42
CA ARG A 42 9.00 2.43 -2.25
C ARG A 42 9.94 1.31 -2.70
N HIS A 43 9.57 0.06 -2.44
CA HIS A 43 10.39 -1.13 -2.63
C HIS A 43 9.62 -2.20 -3.43
N GLY A 44 9.19 -1.83 -4.63
CA GLY A 44 8.42 -2.69 -5.52
C GLY A 44 7.01 -2.92 -5.01
N HIS A 45 6.52 -4.16 -5.15
CA HIS A 45 5.16 -4.56 -4.77
C HIS A 45 5.20 -5.86 -3.96
N LEU A 46 4.19 -6.05 -3.12
CA LEU A 46 3.89 -7.34 -2.51
C LEU A 46 3.33 -8.30 -3.57
N PRO A 47 3.34 -9.61 -3.31
CA PRO A 47 2.58 -10.56 -4.09
C PRO A 47 1.12 -10.12 -4.22
N GLU A 48 0.55 -10.38 -5.39
CA GLU A 48 -0.88 -10.16 -5.62
C GLU A 48 -1.70 -11.03 -4.67
N ARG A 49 -2.83 -10.50 -4.22
CA ARG A 49 -3.74 -11.22 -3.32
C ARG A 49 -5.19 -10.90 -3.64
N GLU A 50 -6.06 -11.86 -3.38
CA GLU A 50 -7.51 -11.68 -3.50
C GLU A 50 -8.06 -10.93 -2.30
N VAL A 51 -8.81 -9.86 -2.55
CA VAL A 51 -9.54 -9.10 -1.55
C VAL A 51 -11.03 -9.41 -1.70
N MET A 52 -11.65 -9.86 -0.61
CA MET A 52 -13.09 -10.12 -0.59
C MET A 52 -13.84 -8.79 -0.57
N THR A 53 -14.72 -8.58 -1.55
CA THR A 53 -15.57 -7.39 -1.66
C THR A 53 -17.03 -7.78 -1.89
N GLY A 54 -17.96 -6.82 -1.83
CA GLY A 54 -19.37 -7.07 -2.13
C GLY A 54 -19.64 -7.56 -3.57
N VAL A 55 -18.67 -7.41 -4.47
CA VAL A 55 -18.75 -7.87 -5.88
C VAL A 55 -17.96 -9.17 -6.12
N GLY A 56 -17.53 -9.83 -5.04
CA GLY A 56 -16.73 -11.04 -5.04
C GLY A 56 -15.25 -10.79 -4.74
N SER A 57 -14.41 -11.80 -5.01
CA SER A 57 -12.96 -11.68 -4.88
C SER A 57 -12.39 -10.79 -6.00
N VAL A 58 -11.54 -9.85 -5.61
CA VAL A 58 -10.87 -8.91 -6.50
C VAL A 58 -9.35 -9.05 -6.30
N PRO A 59 -8.57 -9.38 -7.33
CA PRO A 59 -7.12 -9.44 -7.22
C PRO A 59 -6.55 -8.03 -7.10
N VAL A 60 -5.66 -7.82 -6.13
CA VAL A 60 -5.06 -6.52 -5.85
C VAL A 60 -3.56 -6.67 -5.63
N LYS A 61 -2.79 -5.75 -6.23
CA LYS A 61 -1.35 -5.64 -6.04
C LYS A 61 -0.99 -4.39 -5.25
N VAL A 62 -0.19 -4.58 -4.21
CA VAL A 62 0.09 -3.55 -3.20
C VAL A 62 1.50 -3.03 -3.37
N PRO A 63 1.73 -1.72 -3.48
CA PRO A 63 3.06 -1.15 -3.37
C PRO A 63 3.67 -1.53 -2.01
N ARG A 64 4.91 -2.00 -2.04
CA ARG A 64 5.65 -2.31 -0.81
C ARG A 64 6.40 -1.06 -0.38
N VAL A 65 6.20 -0.64 0.85
CA VAL A 65 7.02 0.40 1.49
C VAL A 65 7.99 -0.29 2.44
N ARG A 66 9.27 0.05 2.32
CA ARG A 66 10.31 -0.41 3.25
C ARG A 66 10.62 0.72 4.22
N ASP A 67 10.36 0.46 5.50
CA ASP A 67 10.92 1.24 6.60
C ASP A 67 12.35 0.79 6.85
N ARG A 68 13.29 1.75 6.79
CA ARG A 68 14.72 1.52 7.01
C ARG A 68 15.12 1.71 8.48
N LYS A 69 14.26 2.26 9.32
CA LYS A 69 14.57 2.42 10.75
C LYS A 69 14.64 1.05 11.44
N PRO A 70 15.71 0.74 12.18
CA PRO A 70 15.77 -0.46 13.00
C PRO A 70 14.83 -0.33 14.21
N GLY A 71 14.17 -1.44 14.58
CA GLY A 71 13.24 -1.50 15.72
C GLY A 71 11.85 -2.06 15.38
N GLU A 72 10.96 -2.06 16.36
CA GLU A 72 9.61 -2.65 16.27
C GLU A 72 8.54 -1.66 15.75
N ASP A 73 8.79 -0.35 15.87
CA ASP A 73 7.90 0.72 15.38
C ASP A 73 7.98 0.90 13.85
N LYS A 74 7.47 -0.08 13.11
CA LYS A 74 7.45 -0.07 11.65
C LYS A 74 6.23 0.65 11.10
N ILE A 75 6.48 1.63 10.23
CA ILE A 75 5.42 2.30 9.49
C ILE A 75 4.92 1.37 8.37
N THR A 76 3.61 1.09 8.35
CA THR A 76 3.00 0.13 7.41
C THR A 76 1.68 0.68 6.86
N LEU A 77 1.43 0.48 5.57
CA LEU A 77 0.16 0.79 4.90
C LEU A 77 -1.02 0.10 5.58
N GLN A 78 -2.16 0.78 5.63
CA GLN A 78 -3.36 0.41 6.38
C GLN A 78 -4.43 -0.28 5.54
N ILE A 79 -4.62 0.09 4.27
CA ILE A 79 -5.74 -0.39 3.41
C ILE A 79 -5.82 -1.92 3.30
N LEU A 80 -4.75 -2.62 3.65
CA LEU A 80 -4.64 -4.07 3.49
C LEU A 80 -4.26 -4.82 4.76
N ARG A 81 -4.41 -4.18 5.93
CA ARG A 81 -4.36 -4.88 7.22
C ARG A 81 -5.61 -5.76 7.39
N SER A 82 -5.52 -7.00 6.91
CA SER A 82 -6.34 -8.09 7.45
C SER A 82 -5.63 -8.61 8.70
N LYS A 83 -6.41 -8.89 9.75
CA LYS A 83 -6.04 -9.91 10.74
C LYS A 83 -5.72 -11.23 10.04
#